data_AF-A0A9E6EPW5-F1
#
_entry.id   AF-A0A9E6EPW5-F1
#
_cell.length_a   1.000
_cell.length_b   1.000
_cell.length_c   1.000
_cell.angle_alpha   90.00
_cell.angle_beta   90.00
_cell.angle_gamma   90.00
#
_symmetry.space_group_name_H-M   'P 1'
#
loop_
_entity.id
_entity.type
_entity.pdbx_description
1 polymer ?
#
loop_
_entity_poly.entity_id
_entity_poly.type
_entity_poly.pdbx_seq_one_letter_code
_entity_poly.pdbx_strand_id
1 'polypeptide(L)' 'MTREAAFPFPLPGGLHARPAAVLRDRALAFEAHCTFINDRTGARAPLGNLLGLLATDTRHQ' A
#
# COMPACT_ATOMS: atom_id res chain seq x y z
N MET A 1 0.33 -16.53 -12.63
CA MET A 1 -0.89 -16.56 -11.79
C MET A 1 -0.83 -15.37 -10.84
N THR A 2 -1.96 -14.72 -10.59
CA THR A 2 -2.08 -13.59 -9.65
C THR A 2 -2.60 -14.09 -8.31
N ARG A 3 -2.13 -13.50 -7.20
CA ARG A 3 -2.62 -13.77 -5.84
C ARG A 3 -3.10 -12.47 -5.22
N GLU A 4 -4.19 -12.53 -4.47
CA GLU A 4 -4.80 -11.39 -3.80
C GLU A 4 -4.97 -11.70 -2.32
N ALA A 5 -4.80 -10.68 -1.47
CA ALA A 5 -5.01 -10.78 -0.04
C ALA A 5 -5.62 -9.47 0.47
N ALA A 6 -6.79 -9.56 1.10
CA ALA A 6 -7.49 -8.43 1.71
C ALA A 6 -7.32 -8.47 3.23
N PHE A 7 -7.26 -7.30 3.86
CA PHE A 7 -7.10 -7.18 5.31
C PHE A 7 -7.72 -5.88 5.83
N PRO A 8 -8.21 -5.85 7.08
CA PRO A 8 -8.57 -4.60 7.75
C PRO A 8 -7.33 -3.72 7.87
N PHE A 9 -7.40 -2.48 7.39
CA PHE A 9 -6.24 -1.60 7.38
C PHE A 9 -5.76 -1.29 8.81
N PRO A 10 -4.52 -1.65 9.20
CA PRO A 10 -4.13 -1.73 10.61
C PRO A 10 -3.54 -0.44 11.17
N LEU A 11 -3.27 0.56 10.33
CA LEU A 11 -2.57 1.78 10.75
C LEU A 11 -3.57 2.91 11.00
N PRO A 12 -3.84 3.30 12.27
CA PRO A 12 -4.83 4.33 12.56
C PRO A 12 -4.47 5.69 11.97
N GLY A 13 -3.16 5.99 11.85
CA GLY A 13 -2.64 7.21 11.21
C GLY A 13 -2.55 7.16 9.68
N GLY A 14 -3.01 6.08 9.04
CA GLY A 14 -2.86 5.89 7.60
C GLY A 14 -1.46 5.42 7.16
N LEU A 15 -1.34 5.12 5.87
CA LEU A 15 -0.08 4.80 5.18
C LEU A 15 0.67 6.09 4.83
N HIS A 16 1.23 6.75 5.83
CA HIS A 16 2.06 7.96 5.66
C HIS A 16 3.53 7.60 5.35
N ALA A 17 4.41 8.62 5.24
CA ALA A 17 5.78 8.48 4.72
C ALA A 17 6.58 7.31 5.32
N ARG A 18 6.56 7.16 6.66
CA ARG A 18 7.34 6.14 7.37
C ARG A 18 6.87 4.70 7.08
N PRO A 19 5.61 4.30 7.36
CA PRO A 19 5.15 2.95 7.05
C PRO A 19 5.11 2.67 5.55
N ALA A 20 4.85 3.67 4.70
CA ALA A 20 4.89 3.51 3.24
C ALA A 20 6.30 3.15 2.73
N ALA A 21 7.34 3.81 3.26
CA ALA A 21 8.72 3.49 2.93
C ALA A 21 9.10 2.06 3.36
N VAL A 22 8.73 1.67 4.59
CA VAL A 22 8.95 0.30 5.08
C VAL A 22 8.25 -0.73 4.18
N LEU A 23 6.99 -0.49 3.81
CA LEU A 23 6.25 -1.37 2.91
C LEU A 23 6.90 -1.47 1.53
N ARG A 24 7.30 -0.34 0.94
CA ARG A 24 8.02 -0.29 -0.34
C ARG A 24 9.30 -1.11 -0.29
N ASP A 25 10.14 -0.89 0.73
CA ASP A 25 11.44 -1.54 0.83
C ASP A 25 11.29 -3.06 1.00
N ARG A 26 10.26 -3.51 1.74
CA ARG A 26 9.90 -4.92 1.82
C ARG A 26 9.40 -5.46 0.48
N ALA A 27 8.59 -4.69 -0.25
CA ALA A 27 8.04 -5.11 -1.52
C ALA A 27 9.11 -5.23 -2.62
N LEU A 28 10.10 -4.34 -2.63
CA LEU A 28 11.22 -4.35 -3.58
C LEU A 28 12.14 -5.58 -3.40
N ALA A 29 12.04 -6.30 -2.28
CA ALA A 29 12.75 -7.56 -2.09
C ALA A 29 12.07 -8.75 -2.79
N PHE A 30 10.84 -8.60 -3.27
CA PHE A 30 10.15 -9.63 -4.04
C PHE A 30 10.43 -9.47 -5.54
N GLU A 31 10.52 -10.61 -6.25
CA GLU A 31 10.56 -10.63 -7.71
C GLU A 31 9.18 -10.31 -8.34
N ALA A 32 8.11 -10.35 -7.55
CA ALA A 32 6.75 -10.11 -8.01
C ALA A 32 6.39 -8.62 -8.02
N HIS A 33 5.62 -8.21 -9.04
CA HIS A 33 4.98 -6.90 -9.06
C HIS A 33 3.75 -6.89 -8.14
N CYS A 34 3.82 -6.10 -7.07
CA CYS A 34 2.75 -5.97 -6.09
C CYS A 34 2.04 -4.61 -6.20
N THR A 35 0.72 -4.59 -6.09
CA THR A 35 -0.12 -3.39 -6.08
C THR A 35 -0.91 -3.33 -4.79
N PHE A 36 -0.89 -2.18 -4.12
CA PHE A 36 -1.79 -1.88 -3.01
C PHE A 36 -3.09 -1.28 -3.55
N ILE A 37 -4.22 -1.72 -3.00
CA ILE A 37 -5.55 -1.24 -3.34
C ILE A 37 -6.23 -0.85 -2.03
N ASN A 38 -6.77 0.36 -1.97
CA ASN A 38 -7.66 0.78 -0.91
C ASN A 38 -9.10 0.61 -1.38
N ASP A 39 -9.76 -0.46 -0.95
CA ASP A 39 -11.13 -0.79 -1.37
C ASP A 39 -12.16 0.28 -0.98
N ARG A 40 -11.88 1.07 0.08
CA ARG A 40 -12.76 2.18 0.50
C ARG A 40 -12.85 3.28 -0.54
N THR A 41 -11.75 3.57 -1.23
CA THR A 41 -11.64 4.73 -2.14
C THR A 41 -11.43 4.32 -3.60
N GLY A 42 -11.12 3.04 -3.86
CA GLY A 42 -10.68 2.54 -5.16
C GLY A 42 -9.28 2.99 -5.57
N ALA A 43 -8.56 3.73 -4.71
CA ALA A 43 -7.22 4.21 -4.98
C ALA A 43 -6.24 3.02 -5.02
N ARG A 44 -5.30 3.07 -5.97
CA ARG A 44 -4.35 1.99 -6.23
C ARG A 44 -2.96 2.52 -6.49
N ALA A 45 -1.94 1.80 -6.03
CA ALA A 45 -0.55 2.15 -6.29
C ALA A 45 0.35 0.91 -6.30
N PRO A 46 1.34 0.82 -7.21
CA PRO A 46 2.40 -0.17 -7.09
C PRO A 46 3.13 -0.02 -5.75
N LEU A 47 3.45 -1.12 -5.07
CA LEU A 47 4.18 -1.08 -3.80
C LEU A 47 5.57 -0.44 -3.92
N GLY A 48 6.18 -0.49 -5.10
CA GLY A 48 7.46 0.18 -5.39
C GLY A 48 7.37 1.71 -5.47
N ASN A 49 6.17 2.30 -5.60
CA ASN A 49 5.97 3.74 -5.77
C ASN A 49 5.57 4.40 -4.46
N LEU A 50 6.53 5.00 -3.76
CA LEU A 50 6.29 5.65 -2.47
C LEU A 50 5.22 6.75 -2.55
N LEU A 51 5.31 7.66 -3.52
CA LEU A 51 4.36 8.76 -3.66
C LEU A 51 2.95 8.24 -4.00
N GLY A 52 2.88 7.20 -4.83
CA GLY A 52 1.64 6.49 -5.11
C GLY A 52 1.00 5.92 -3.85
N LEU A 53 1.78 5.28 -2.97
CA LEU A 53 1.27 4.75 -1.70
C LEU A 53 0.68 5.84 -0.80
N LEU A 54 1.32 7.00 -0.71
CA LEU A 54 0.80 8.13 0.07
C LEU A 54 -0.53 8.66 -0.47
N ALA A 55 -0.73 8.56 -1.79
CA ALA A 55 -1.95 9.00 -2.46
C ALA A 55 -3.13 8.01 -2.34
N THR A 56 -2.95 6.86 -1.67
CA THR A 56 -4.02 5.84 -1.52
C THR A 56 -5.11 6.21 -0.51
N ASP A 57 -4.96 7.34 0.20
CA ASP A 57 -5.90 7.88 1.19
C ASP A 57 -6.36 6.83 2.23
N THR A 58 -5.43 6.31 3.02
CA THR A 58 -5.71 5.25 4.02
C THR A 58 -5.95 5.80 5.43
N ARG A 59 -6.00 7.12 5.62
CA ARG A 59 -6.32 7.72 6.92
C ARG A 59 -7.81 7.52 7.22
N HIS A 60 -8.12 7.15 8.46
CA HIS A 60 -9.48 7.22 8.98
C HIS A 60 -9.77 8.70 9.22
N GLN A 61 -10.64 9.29 8.39
CA GLN A 61 -11.28 10.57 8.70
C GLN A 61 -12.58 10.32 9.46
#